data_AF-A0A957NJT9-F1
#
_entry.id   AF-A0A957NJT9-F1
#
_cell.length_a   1.000
_cell.length_b   1.000
_cell.length_c   1.000
_cell.angle_alpha   90.00
_cell.angle_beta   90.00
_cell.angle_gamma   90.00
#
_symmetry.space_group_name_H-M   'P 1'
#
loop_
_entity.id
_entity.type
_entity.pdbx_description
1 polymer ?
#
loop_
_entity_poly.entity_id
_entity_poly.type
_entity_poly.pdbx_seq_one_letter_code
_entity_poly.pdbx_strand_id
1 'polypeptide(L)'
;MINSVCAIANGGLLLRPYIVQARVEDEKVLYTRPTVIQRVMSAQTAAELTDMMVTTVEIGNKAASVAGYEIAGKSGTAQIPGPEGYLEDQTINSFIGFAPAHDPQFVLLVKLDRPDPAISQWASYTAAPVFAQISRR
;
A
#
# COMPACT_ATOMS: atom_id res chain seq x y z
N MET A 1 -6.57 -6.02 0.13
CA MET A 1 -6.14 -4.61 0.33
C MET A 1 -5.13 -4.17 -0.71
N ILE A 2 -3.97 -4.82 -0.85
CA ILE A 2 -2.92 -4.34 -1.78
C ILE A 2 -3.40 -4.20 -3.22
N ASN A 3 -4.14 -5.18 -3.76
CA ASN A 3 -4.63 -5.14 -5.13
C ASN A 3 -5.61 -3.97 -5.41
N SER A 4 -6.33 -3.51 -4.39
CA SER A 4 -7.24 -2.37 -4.51
C SER A 4 -6.46 -1.07 -4.72
N VAL A 5 -5.35 -0.88 -3.99
CA VAL A 5 -4.47 0.28 -4.18
C VAL A 5 -3.67 0.17 -5.47
N CYS A 6 -3.29 -1.04 -5.89
CA CYS A 6 -2.73 -1.25 -7.23
C CYS A 6 -3.66 -0.73 -8.33
N ALA A 7 -4.99 -0.79 -8.15
CA ALA A 7 -5.90 -0.24 -9.16
C ALA A 7 -5.79 1.28 -9.28
N ILE A 8 -5.53 2.00 -8.18
CA ILE A 8 -5.27 3.45 -8.20
C ILE A 8 -3.96 3.71 -8.95
N ALA A 9 -2.89 3.02 -8.54
CA ALA A 9 -1.57 3.14 -9.16
C ALA A 9 -1.57 2.80 -10.67
N ASN A 10 -2.42 1.88 -11.11
CA ASN A 10 -2.57 1.50 -12.53
C ASN A 10 -3.62 2.34 -13.28
N GLY A 11 -3.86 3.59 -12.88
CA GLY A 11 -4.77 4.49 -13.60
C GLY A 11 -6.23 4.01 -13.65
N GLY A 12 -6.66 3.33 -12.59
CA GLY A 12 -8.01 2.79 -12.40
C GLY A 12 -8.24 1.37 -12.94
N LEU A 13 -7.19 0.69 -13.42
CA LEU A 13 -7.26 -0.69 -13.90
C LEU A 13 -6.97 -1.68 -12.77
N LEU A 14 -7.93 -2.57 -12.48
CA LEU A 14 -7.71 -3.68 -11.56
C LEU A 14 -7.05 -4.84 -12.32
N LEU A 15 -5.85 -5.22 -11.91
CA LEU A 15 -5.11 -6.33 -12.49
C LEU A 15 -5.27 -7.61 -11.65
N ARG A 16 -5.08 -8.76 -12.29
CA ARG A 16 -4.88 -10.03 -11.59
C ARG A 16 -3.45 -10.07 -11.03
N PRO A 17 -3.26 -10.24 -9.72
CA PRO A 17 -1.93 -10.40 -9.15
C PRO A 17 -1.36 -11.78 -9.49
N TYR A 18 -0.05 -11.84 -9.70
CA TYR A 18 0.68 -13.07 -10.01
C TYR A 18 1.92 -13.17 -9.13
N ILE A 19 2.24 -14.39 -8.68
CA ILE A 19 3.48 -14.72 -7.96
C ILE A 19 4.43 -15.51 -8.88
N VAL A 20 3.88 -16.28 -9.82
CA VAL A 20 4.65 -17.12 -10.75
C VAL A 20 4.97 -16.33 -12.01
N GLN A 21 6.26 -16.07 -12.28
CA GLN A 21 6.70 -15.33 -13.47
C GLN A 21 6.57 -16.15 -14.77
N ALA A 22 6.92 -17.44 -14.70
CA ALA A 22 6.83 -18.34 -15.83
C ALA A 22 6.69 -19.79 -15.36
N ARG A 23 6.17 -20.66 -16.23
CA ARG A 23 6.18 -22.10 -16.07
C ARG A 23 6.98 -22.72 -17.20
N VAL A 24 7.74 -23.78 -16.90
CA VAL A 24 8.45 -24.56 -17.91
C VAL A 24 7.66 -25.85 -18.09
N GLU A 25 7.19 -26.09 -19.31
CA GLU A 25 6.48 -27.29 -19.72
C GLU A 25 7.21 -27.86 -20.93
N ASP A 26 7.73 -29.08 -20.79
CA ASP A 26 8.69 -29.69 -21.72
C ASP A 26 9.89 -28.76 -21.98
N GLU A 27 10.08 -28.32 -23.24
CA GLU A 27 11.12 -27.37 -23.67
C GLU A 27 10.56 -25.94 -23.88
N LYS A 28 9.33 -25.65 -23.44
CA LYS A 28 8.66 -24.35 -23.63
C LYS A 28 8.57 -23.58 -22.32
N VAL A 29 8.86 -22.28 -22.40
CA VAL A 29 8.66 -21.34 -21.30
C VAL A 29 7.38 -20.55 -21.52
N LEU A 30 6.40 -20.77 -20.65
CA LEU A 30 5.13 -20.04 -20.62
C LEU A 30 5.22 -18.87 -19.64
N TYR A 31 5.42 -17.67 -20.16
CA TYR A 31 5.50 -16.45 -19.35
C TYR A 31 4.11 -15.97 -18.91
N THR A 32 4.00 -15.63 -17.63
CA THR A 32 2.83 -14.95 -17.09
C THR A 32 2.81 -13.51 -17.57
N ARG A 33 1.68 -13.06 -18.11
CA ARG A 33 1.48 -11.69 -18.59
C ARG A 33 0.46 -10.95 -17.73
N PRO A 34 0.61 -9.63 -17.53
CA PRO A 34 -0.40 -8.82 -16.86
C PRO A 34 -1.78 -9.03 -17.49
N THR A 35 -2.81 -9.18 -16.65
CA THR A 35 -4.19 -9.36 -17.10
C THR A 35 -5.07 -8.35 -16.41
N VAL A 36 -5.70 -7.48 -17.20
CA VAL A 36 -6.72 -6.55 -16.69
C VAL A 36 -7.98 -7.35 -16.41
N ILE A 37 -8.46 -7.28 -15.16
CA ILE A 37 -9.75 -7.87 -14.77
C ILE A 37 -10.87 -6.93 -15.21
N GLN A 38 -10.74 -5.64 -14.87
CA GLN A 38 -11.72 -4.60 -15.20
C GLN A 38 -11.17 -3.20 -14.93
N ARG A 39 -11.84 -2.17 -15.44
CA ARG A 39 -11.64 -0.76 -15.03
C ARG A 39 -12.60 -0.44 -13.89
N VAL A 40 -12.07 -0.18 -12.70
CA VAL A 40 -12.87 0.15 -11.50
C VAL A 40 -13.08 1.66 -11.32
N MET A 41 -12.25 2.48 -11.97
CA MET A 41 -12.40 3.94 -12.01
C MET A 41 -11.77 4.53 -13.28
N SER A 42 -12.12 5.78 -13.60
CA SER A 42 -11.50 6.50 -14.71
C SER A 42 -10.03 6.82 -14.40
N ALA A 43 -9.21 7.04 -15.43
CA ALA A 43 -7.82 7.46 -15.23
C ALA A 43 -7.73 8.82 -14.52
N GLN A 44 -8.66 9.74 -14.83
CA GLN A 44 -8.77 11.03 -14.15
C GLN A 44 -9.06 10.87 -12.65
N THR A 45 -10.06 10.06 -12.30
CA THR A 45 -10.40 9.78 -10.89
C THR A 45 -9.23 9.13 -10.15
N ALA A 46 -8.48 8.24 -10.81
CA ALA A 46 -7.29 7.64 -10.22
C ALA A 46 -6.20 8.69 -9.95
N ALA A 47 -5.98 9.62 -10.89
CA ALA A 47 -5.02 10.71 -10.73
C ALA A 47 -5.41 11.68 -9.59
N GLU A 48 -6.68 12.11 -9.54
CA GLU A 48 -7.18 12.96 -8.46
C GLU A 48 -7.06 12.27 -7.08
N LEU A 49 -7.31 10.95 -7.03
CA LEU A 49 -7.14 10.18 -5.81
C LEU A 49 -5.66 10.05 -5.41
N THR A 50 -4.75 9.91 -6.37
CA THR A 50 -3.31 9.96 -6.14
C THR A 50 -2.90 11.29 -5.49
N ASP A 51 -3.38 12.44 -5.98
CA ASP A 51 -3.08 13.76 -5.40
C ASP A 51 -3.53 13.87 -3.93
N MET A 52 -4.74 13.36 -3.63
CA MET A 52 -5.25 13.31 -2.27
C MET A 52 -4.41 12.40 -1.36
N MET A 53 -3.91 11.29 -1.92
CA MET A 53 -3.02 10.37 -1.21
C MET A 53 -1.62 10.96 -1.00
N VAL A 54 -1.11 11.80 -1.92
CA VAL A 54 0.13 12.56 -1.73
C VAL A 54 -0.04 13.55 -0.57
N THR A 55 -1.12 14.33 -0.59
CA THR A 55 -1.46 15.29 0.47
C THR A 55 -1.51 14.63 1.86
N THR A 56 -2.02 13.41 1.94
CA THR A 56 -2.09 12.62 3.18
C THR A 56 -0.70 12.33 3.77
N VAL A 57 0.32 12.15 2.93
CA VAL A 57 1.70 11.92 3.36
C VAL A 57 2.35 13.24 3.75
N GLU A 58 2.27 14.25 2.89
CA GLU A 58 2.93 15.55 3.08
C GLU A 58 2.45 16.29 4.33
N ILE A 59 1.14 16.26 4.59
CA ILE A 59 0.54 16.99 5.71
C ILE A 59 0.34 16.07 6.92
N GLY A 60 -0.13 14.84 6.71
CA GLY A 60 -0.63 13.98 7.78
C GLY A 60 0.30 12.84 8.23
N ASN A 61 1.24 12.39 7.39
CA ASN A 61 2.07 11.21 7.67
C ASN A 61 3.50 11.39 7.16
N LYS A 62 4.17 12.49 7.52
CA LYS A 62 5.54 12.81 7.08
C LYS A 62 6.56 11.71 7.34
N ALA A 63 6.31 10.83 8.31
CA ALA A 63 7.15 9.67 8.58
C ALA A 63 7.23 8.67 7.40
N ALA A 64 6.26 8.70 6.47
CA ALA A 64 6.27 7.89 5.25
C ALA A 64 6.98 8.55 4.06
N SER A 65 7.42 9.81 4.19
CA SER A 65 8.07 10.56 3.11
C SER A 65 9.46 9.99 2.75
N VAL A 66 9.78 10.02 1.47
CA VAL A 66 11.10 9.66 0.93
C VAL A 66 11.65 10.85 0.15
N ALA A 67 12.88 11.26 0.45
CA ALA A 67 13.49 12.42 -0.22
C ALA A 67 13.64 12.13 -1.73
N GLY A 68 13.22 13.11 -2.55
CA GLY A 68 13.30 13.01 -4.02
C GLY A 68 12.12 12.29 -4.69
N TYR A 69 11.15 11.79 -3.92
CA TYR A 69 9.97 11.10 -4.47
C TYR A 69 8.68 11.59 -3.83
N GLU A 70 7.66 11.81 -4.67
CA GLU A 70 6.28 11.99 -4.21
C GLU A 70 5.68 10.62 -3.88
N ILE A 71 5.18 10.48 -2.65
CA ILE A 71 4.59 9.24 -2.14
C ILE A 71 3.08 9.42 -2.03
N ALA A 72 2.32 8.62 -2.76
CA ALA A 72 0.89 8.48 -2.54
C ALA A 72 0.67 7.37 -1.50
N GLY A 73 0.11 7.68 -0.33
CA GLY A 73 -0.08 6.68 0.72
C GLY A 73 -1.12 7.01 1.76
N LYS A 74 -1.45 6.00 2.58
CA LYS A 74 -2.41 6.12 3.66
C LYS A 74 -2.06 5.22 4.84
N SER A 75 -2.15 5.79 6.04
CA SER A 75 -2.09 5.06 7.30
C SER A 75 -3.44 4.44 7.68
N GLY A 76 -3.42 3.28 8.34
CA GLY A 76 -4.57 2.61 8.91
C GLY A 76 -4.26 2.09 10.31
N THR A 77 -5.07 2.48 11.29
CA THR A 77 -5.01 2.00 12.68
C THR A 77 -6.37 1.40 12.99
N ALA A 78 -6.43 0.10 13.26
CA ALA A 78 -7.67 -0.62 13.53
C ALA A 78 -7.60 -1.33 14.89
N GLN A 79 -8.63 -1.16 15.71
CA GLN A 79 -8.73 -1.87 16.98
C GLN A 79 -8.96 -3.38 16.76
N ILE A 80 -8.42 -4.20 17.66
CA ILE A 80 -8.57 -5.66 17.60
C ILE A 80 -9.77 -6.10 18.44
N PRO A 81 -10.69 -6.94 17.92
CA PRO A 81 -11.80 -7.46 18.70
C PRO A 81 -11.31 -8.47 19.77
N GLY A 82 -11.89 -8.38 20.95
CA GLY A 82 -11.76 -9.32 22.06
C GLY A 82 -13.14 -9.82 22.54
N PRO A 83 -13.18 -10.66 23.59
CA PRO A 83 -14.43 -11.29 24.05
C PRO A 83 -15.54 -10.31 24.49
N GLU A 84 -15.15 -9.17 25.09
CA GLU A 84 -16.07 -8.19 25.69
C GLU A 84 -16.16 -6.87 24.90
N GLY A 85 -15.58 -6.80 23.70
CA GLY A 85 -15.47 -5.58 22.91
C GLY A 85 -14.09 -5.41 22.27
N TYR A 86 -13.72 -4.19 21.90
CA TYR A 86 -12.40 -3.91 21.35
C TYR A 86 -11.34 -3.86 22.46
N LEU A 87 -10.17 -4.43 22.19
CA LEU A 87 -9.01 -4.35 23.07
C LEU A 87 -8.44 -2.92 23.02
N GLU A 88 -8.45 -2.21 24.15
CA GLU A 88 -8.06 -0.79 24.21
C GLU A 88 -6.61 -0.55 23.78
N ASP A 89 -5.70 -1.47 24.15
CA ASP A 89 -4.26 -1.31 23.91
C ASP A 89 -3.70 -2.16 22.76
N GLN A 90 -4.57 -2.75 21.93
CA GLN A 90 -4.13 -3.59 20.82
C GLN A 90 -4.73 -3.15 19.50
N THR A 91 -3.85 -2.71 18.60
CA THR A 91 -4.20 -2.28 17.26
C THR A 91 -3.49 -3.11 16.19
N ILE A 92 -4.07 -3.12 14.99
CA ILE A 92 -3.40 -3.46 13.75
C ILE A 92 -2.98 -2.14 13.12
N ASN A 93 -1.67 -1.95 12.96
CA ASN A 93 -1.10 -0.76 12.35
C ASN A 93 -0.66 -1.08 10.93
N SER A 94 -1.07 -0.25 9.97
CA SER A 94 -0.76 -0.46 8.58
C SER A 94 -0.45 0.84 7.86
N PHE A 95 0.41 0.74 6.84
CA PHE A 95 0.62 1.81 5.89
C PHE A 95 0.68 1.21 4.49
N ILE A 96 -0.09 1.77 3.57
CA ILE A 96 -0.11 1.35 2.18
C ILE A 96 0.17 2.55 1.28
N GLY A 97 0.99 2.36 0.27
CA GLY A 97 1.30 3.43 -0.68
C GLY A 97 2.05 2.94 -1.90
N PHE A 98 2.28 3.85 -2.82
CA PHE A 98 3.02 3.63 -4.06
C PHE A 98 3.85 4.86 -4.41
N ALA A 99 4.92 4.62 -5.17
CA ALA A 99 5.83 5.67 -5.58
C ALA A 99 6.57 5.31 -6.89
N PRO A 100 7.07 6.33 -7.61
CA PRO A 100 6.64 7.73 -7.57
C PRO A 100 5.13 7.90 -7.79
N ALA A 101 4.49 8.90 -7.19
CA ALA A 101 3.03 9.03 -7.22
C ALA A 101 2.45 9.07 -8.64
N HIS A 102 3.07 9.81 -9.56
CA HIS A 102 2.59 10.00 -10.93
C HIS A 102 3.21 9.08 -11.99
N ASP A 103 4.15 8.23 -11.58
CA ASP A 103 4.72 7.16 -12.43
C ASP A 103 5.01 5.92 -11.57
N PRO A 104 3.98 5.23 -11.05
CA PRO A 104 4.14 4.23 -10.00
C PRO A 104 4.97 3.03 -10.45
N GLN A 105 6.10 2.79 -9.77
CA GLN A 105 6.96 1.63 -10.02
C GLN A 105 6.69 0.46 -9.07
N PHE A 106 6.13 0.75 -7.89
CA PHE A 106 5.78 -0.26 -6.90
C PHE A 106 4.59 0.16 -6.05
N VAL A 107 3.95 -0.83 -5.44
CA VAL A 107 2.97 -0.66 -4.36
C VAL A 107 3.47 -1.46 -3.16
N LEU A 108 3.53 -0.82 -1.99
CA LEU A 108 4.01 -1.45 -0.76
C LEU A 108 2.95 -1.35 0.34
N LEU A 109 2.73 -2.47 1.02
CA LEU A 109 1.91 -2.57 2.21
C LEU A 109 2.78 -3.05 3.38
N VAL A 110 2.84 -2.24 4.43
CA VAL A 110 3.35 -2.64 5.74
C VAL A 110 2.16 -2.88 6.67
N LYS A 111 2.12 -4.03 7.33
CA LYS A 111 1.12 -4.38 8.36
C LYS A 111 1.85 -4.94 9.58
N LEU A 112 1.55 -4.38 10.74
CA LEU A 112 2.08 -4.75 12.04
C LEU A 112 0.92 -5.15 12.93
N ASP A 113 0.93 -6.39 13.41
CA ASP A 113 -0.10 -6.90 14.32
C ASP A 113 0.37 -6.70 15.75
N ARG A 114 -0.44 -6.00 16.56
CA ARG A 114 -0.13 -5.72 17.97
C ARG A 114 1.30 -5.17 18.14
N PRO A 115 1.66 -4.07 17.47
CA PRO A 115 2.96 -3.44 17.70
C PRO A 115 3.06 -3.03 19.18
N ASP A 116 4.29 -2.97 19.69
CA ASP A 116 4.53 -2.61 21.08
C ASP A 116 3.85 -1.28 21.42
N PRO A 117 2.86 -1.26 22.33
CA PRO A 117 2.13 -0.05 22.69
C PRO A 117 3.04 1.00 23.34
N ALA A 118 4.20 0.61 23.90
CA ALA A 118 5.21 1.54 24.39
C ALA A 118 5.86 2.37 23.27
N ILE A 119 5.85 1.88 22.02
CA ILE A 119 6.27 2.65 20.85
C ILE A 119 5.15 3.60 20.42
N SER A 120 4.01 3.05 19.98
CA SER A 120 2.80 3.80 19.66
C SER A 120 1.67 2.87 19.21
N GLN A 121 0.42 3.22 19.56
CA GLN A 121 -0.77 2.58 19.00
C GLN A 121 -1.10 3.04 17.57
N TRP A 122 -0.50 4.12 17.07
CA TRP A 122 -0.84 4.69 15.76
C TRP A 122 0.11 4.26 14.64
N ALA A 123 -0.47 3.95 13.48
CA ALA A 123 0.29 3.55 12.30
C ALA A 123 1.23 4.63 11.75
N SER A 124 0.93 5.90 11.99
CA SER A 124 1.78 7.06 11.63
C SER A 124 3.15 7.03 12.31
N TYR A 125 3.28 6.41 13.49
CA TYR A 125 4.54 6.30 14.23
C TYR A 125 5.19 4.91 14.14
N THR A 126 4.52 3.94 13.51
CA THR A 126 4.97 2.53 13.46
C THR A 126 5.13 2.03 12.03
N ALA A 127 4.02 1.79 11.31
CA ALA A 127 4.06 1.24 9.96
C ALA A 127 4.58 2.25 8.91
N ALA A 128 4.27 3.54 9.06
CA ALA A 128 4.71 4.60 8.16
C ALA A 128 6.25 4.74 8.05
N PRO A 129 7.03 4.82 9.15
CA PRO A 129 8.49 4.88 9.04
C PRO A 129 9.11 3.61 8.46
N VAL A 130 8.51 2.42 8.71
CA VAL A 130 8.96 1.17 8.08
C VAL A 130 8.73 1.20 6.57
N PHE A 131 7.58 1.73 6.11
CA PHE A 131 7.33 1.95 4.68
C PHE A 131 8.42 2.83 4.07
N ALA A 132 8.72 3.99 4.69
CA ALA A 132 9.75 4.89 4.17
C ALA A 132 11.14 4.24 4.11
N GLN A 133 11.48 3.41 5.10
CA GLN A 133 12.76 2.71 5.14
C GLN A 133 12.91 1.70 4.00
N ILE A 134 11.84 0.95 3.68
CA ILE A 134 11.84 -0.03 2.59
C ILE A 134 11.89 0.69 1.24
N SER A 135 11.10 1.75 1.07
CA SER A 135 11.00 2.53 -0.18
C SER A 135 12.27 3.29 -0.57
N ARG A 136 13.29 3.37 0.29
CA ARG A 136 14.60 3.98 0.00
C ARG A 136 15.59 3.02 -0.66
N ARG A 137 15.28 1.72 -0.73
CA ARG A 137 16.16 0.68 -1.25
C ARG A 137 15.83 0.37 -2.70
#